data_AF-A0A5P1EMJ4-F1
#
_entry.id   AF-A0A5P1EMJ4-F1
#
_cell.length_a   1.000
_cell.length_b   1.000
_cell.length_c   1.000
_cell.angle_alpha   90.00
_cell.angle_beta   90.00
_cell.angle_gamma   90.00
#
_symmetry.space_group_name_H-M   'P 1'
#
loop_
_entity.id
_entity.type
_entity.pdbx_description
1 polymer ?
#
loop_
_entity_poly.entity_id
_entity_poly.type
_entity_poly.pdbx_seq_one_letter_code
_entity_poly.pdbx_strand_id
1 'polypeptide(L)'
;MGLMGNTEGGLIHRASIDQWLETESQSFNPPTSTLVAQLVFYPQMKLKQDAAAIRDAERKLKKVLDVYDHRLSESRFLAGEEFSLADLSHLPNAQYLLNSTDRSHLFTSKKNVGRWWEEISGRASWKKVLEMH
;
A
#
# COMPACT_ATOMS: atom_id res chain seq x y z
N MET A 1 21.12 -15.08 -32.03
CA MET A 1 20.02 -14.10 -31.82
C MET A 1 18.72 -14.91 -31.72
N GLY A 2 18.30 -15.25 -30.50
CA GLY A 2 17.12 -16.10 -30.25
C GLY A 2 15.89 -15.24 -29.99
N LEU A 3 14.89 -15.32 -30.87
CA LEU A 3 13.69 -14.47 -30.92
C LEU A 3 12.58 -14.87 -29.93
N MET A 4 12.86 -15.66 -28.89
CA MET A 4 11.84 -16.10 -27.92
C MET A 4 12.22 -15.88 -26.45
N GLY A 5 13.35 -15.24 -26.15
CA GLY A 5 13.83 -15.08 -24.77
C GLY A 5 13.15 -13.99 -23.92
N ASN A 6 12.21 -13.20 -24.47
CA ASN A 6 11.73 -11.97 -23.82
C ASN A 6 10.22 -11.88 -23.57
N THR A 7 9.43 -12.81 -24.12
CA THR A 7 7.96 -12.75 -23.99
C THR A 7 7.47 -13.40 -22.70
N GLU A 8 8.05 -14.53 -22.33
CA GLU A 8 7.64 -15.29 -21.14
C GLU A 8 7.96 -14.52 -19.84
N GLY A 9 9.18 -13.96 -19.73
CA GLY A 9 9.54 -13.10 -18.60
C GLY A 9 8.65 -11.86 -18.47
N GLY A 10 8.26 -11.25 -19.60
CA GLY A 10 7.33 -10.12 -19.61
C GLY A 10 5.91 -10.50 -19.17
N LEU A 11 5.41 -11.67 -19.57
CA LEU A 11 4.10 -12.18 -19.16
C LEU A 11 4.07 -12.54 -17.68
N ILE A 12 5.12 -13.19 -17.16
CA ILE A 12 5.26 -13.51 -15.74
C ILE A 12 5.29 -12.23 -14.90
N HIS A 13 6.06 -11.22 -15.33
CA HIS A 13 6.11 -9.93 -14.64
C HIS A 13 4.73 -9.25 -14.59
N ARG A 14 4.02 -9.22 -15.72
CA ARG A 14 2.67 -8.65 -15.77
C ARG A 14 1.69 -9.40 -14.87
N ALA A 15 1.71 -10.73 -14.89
CA ALA A 15 0.86 -11.54 -14.02
C ALA A 15 1.16 -11.27 -12.53
N SER A 16 2.43 -11.06 -12.16
CA SER A 16 2.80 -10.69 -10.80
C SER A 16 2.24 -9.32 -10.41
N ILE A 17 2.33 -8.32 -11.30
CA ILE A 17 1.71 -7.00 -11.08
C ILE A 17 0.21 -7.13 -10.86
N ASP A 18 -0.48 -7.86 -11.74
CA ASP A 18 -1.93 -8.05 -11.67
C ASP A 18 -2.36 -8.76 -10.38
N GLN A 19 -1.58 -9.76 -9.93
CA GLN A 19 -1.81 -10.45 -8.66
C GLN A 19 -1.71 -9.49 -7.45
N TRP A 20 -0.70 -8.63 -7.41
CA TRP A 20 -0.52 -7.69 -6.30
C TRP A 20 -1.51 -6.53 -6.34
N LEU A 21 -2.00 -6.15 -7.52
CA LEU A 21 -3.12 -5.22 -7.66
C LEU A 21 -4.42 -5.81 -7.12
N GLU A 22 -4.71 -7.08 -7.43
CA GLU A 22 -5.88 -7.74 -6.86
C GLU A 22 -5.75 -7.88 -5.34
N THR A 23 -4.53 -8.17 -4.86
CA THR A 23 -4.25 -8.22 -3.42
C THR A 23 -4.45 -6.86 -2.75
N GLU A 24 -4.05 -5.77 -3.40
CA GLU A 24 -4.34 -4.40 -2.94
C GLU A 24 -5.85 -4.20 -2.80
N SER A 25 -6.59 -4.42 -3.88
CA SER A 25 -8.03 -4.19 -3.97
C SER A 25 -8.83 -4.99 -2.94
N GLN A 26 -8.48 -6.26 -2.74
CA GLN A 26 -9.26 -7.18 -1.90
C GLN A 26 -8.82 -7.22 -0.44
N SER A 27 -7.54 -6.98 -0.16
CA SER A 27 -6.98 -7.21 1.18
C SER A 27 -6.49 -5.93 1.84
N PHE A 28 -5.84 -5.04 1.10
CA PHE A 28 -5.29 -3.79 1.65
C PHE A 28 -6.34 -2.67 1.68
N ASN A 29 -6.99 -2.43 0.55
CA ASN A 29 -7.91 -1.32 0.35
C ASN A 29 -9.10 -1.33 1.33
N PRO A 30 -9.78 -2.47 1.63
CA PRO A 30 -10.94 -2.43 2.51
C PRO A 30 -10.63 -1.96 3.94
N PRO A 31 -9.62 -2.49 4.66
CA PRO A 31 -9.29 -1.99 5.98
C PRO A 31 -8.67 -0.58 5.93
N THR A 32 -7.85 -0.22 4.94
CA THR A 32 -7.31 1.14 4.88
C THR A 32 -8.37 2.19 4.57
N SER A 33 -9.29 1.90 3.64
CA SER A 33 -10.42 2.79 3.34
C SER A 33 -11.30 2.99 4.56
N THR A 34 -11.54 1.93 5.34
CA THR A 34 -12.27 2.02 6.62
C THR A 34 -11.53 2.95 7.59
N LEU A 35 -10.22 2.79 7.75
CA LEU A 35 -9.42 3.63 8.65
C LEU A 35 -9.38 5.09 8.18
N VAL A 36 -9.19 5.35 6.90
CA VAL A 36 -9.16 6.71 6.35
C VAL A 36 -10.53 7.38 6.53
N ALA A 37 -11.63 6.69 6.22
CA ALA A 37 -12.96 7.21 6.45
C ALA A 37 -13.19 7.56 7.93
N GLN A 38 -12.88 6.63 8.83
CA GLN A 38 -13.13 6.78 10.26
C GLN A 38 -12.20 7.78 10.94
N LEU A 39 -10.92 7.83 10.57
CA LEU A 39 -9.90 8.61 11.28
C LEU A 39 -9.62 9.97 10.64
N VAL A 40 -9.90 10.14 9.35
CA VAL A 40 -9.65 11.40 8.63
C VAL A 40 -10.96 12.10 8.29
N PHE A 41 -11.82 11.46 7.49
CA PHE A 41 -12.98 12.14 6.93
C PHE A 41 -14.12 12.34 7.93
N TYR A 42 -14.41 11.36 8.78
CA TYR A 42 -15.49 11.48 9.77
C TYR A 42 -15.27 12.65 10.74
N PRO A 43 -14.07 12.81 11.34
CA PRO A 43 -13.76 14.00 12.14
C PRO A 43 -13.94 15.32 11.37
N GLN A 44 -13.46 15.40 10.12
CA GLN A 44 -13.60 16.59 9.27
C GLN A 44 -15.07 16.94 9.00
N MET A 45 -15.93 15.92 8.85
CA MET A 45 -17.37 16.06 8.63
C MET A 45 -18.18 16.16 9.94
N LYS A 46 -17.53 16.17 11.11
CA LYS A 46 -18.17 16.12 12.45
C LYS A 46 -19.08 14.91 12.65
N LEU A 47 -18.77 13.80 11.98
CA LEU A 47 -19.43 12.51 12.13
C LEU A 47 -18.79 11.72 13.27
N LYS A 48 -19.59 10.87 13.93
CA LYS A 48 -19.13 10.02 15.02
C LYS A 48 -18.32 8.84 14.47
N GLN A 49 -17.13 8.64 15.04
CA GLN A 49 -16.27 7.51 14.73
C GLN A 49 -16.78 6.21 15.38
N ASP A 50 -16.60 5.09 14.68
CA ASP A 50 -16.86 3.74 15.20
C ASP A 50 -15.55 3.08 15.65
N ALA A 51 -15.34 3.06 16.97
CA ALA A 51 -14.16 2.48 17.58
C ALA A 51 -14.05 0.96 17.35
N ALA A 52 -15.15 0.23 17.17
CA ALA A 52 -15.12 -1.20 16.89
C ALA A 52 -14.65 -1.45 15.45
N ALA A 53 -15.17 -0.67 14.49
CA ALA A 53 -14.74 -0.72 13.09
C ALA A 53 -13.25 -0.38 12.94
N ILE A 54 -12.78 0.67 13.63
CA ILE A 54 -11.36 1.06 13.64
C ILE A 54 -10.49 -0.11 14.14
N ARG A 55 -10.82 -0.68 15.31
CA ARG A 55 -10.04 -1.81 15.87
C ARG A 55 -10.03 -3.03 14.96
N ASP A 56 -11.15 -3.33 14.30
CA ASP A 56 -11.23 -4.46 13.37
C ASP A 56 -10.40 -4.23 12.10
N ALA A 57 -10.50 -3.04 11.51
CA ALA A 57 -9.71 -2.65 10.35
C ALA A 57 -8.20 -2.64 10.65
N GLU A 58 -7.78 -2.15 11.82
CA GLU A 58 -6.38 -2.22 12.27
C GLU A 58 -5.90 -3.67 12.38
N ARG A 59 -6.70 -4.58 12.96
CA ARG A 59 -6.32 -6.00 13.04
C ARG A 59 -6.18 -6.63 11.67
N LYS A 60 -7.09 -6.34 10.74
CA LYS A 60 -7.05 -6.84 9.37
C LYS A 60 -5.83 -6.30 8.63
N LEU A 61 -5.59 -4.99 8.72
CA LEU A 61 -4.45 -4.34 8.08
C LEU A 61 -3.12 -4.88 8.61
N LYS A 62 -2.99 -5.10 9.93
CA LYS A 62 -1.78 -5.69 10.51
C LYS A 62 -1.42 -7.03 9.85
N LYS A 63 -2.40 -7.93 9.68
CA LYS A 63 -2.18 -9.23 9.03
C LYS A 63 -1.76 -9.10 7.58
N VAL A 64 -2.36 -8.17 6.83
CA VAL A 64 -1.98 -7.89 5.44
C VAL A 64 -0.55 -7.36 5.37
N LEU A 65 -0.21 -6.42 6.25
CA LEU A 65 1.13 -5.86 6.32
C LEU A 65 2.17 -6.88 6.78
N ASP A 66 1.82 -7.90 7.57
CA ASP A 66 2.73 -9.00 7.92
C ASP A 66 3.10 -9.83 6.68
N VAL A 67 2.12 -10.11 5.80
CA VAL A 67 2.37 -10.76 4.50
C VAL A 67 3.24 -9.88 3.60
N TYR A 68 2.97 -8.57 3.59
CA TYR A 68 3.76 -7.62 2.79
C TYR A 68 5.19 -7.53 3.31
N ASP A 69 5.41 -7.49 4.62
CA ASP A 69 6.75 -7.41 5.19
C ASP A 69 7.59 -8.63 4.85
N HIS A 70 6.97 -9.82 4.79
CA HIS A 70 7.61 -11.02 4.30
C HIS A 70 7.90 -10.94 2.80
N ARG A 71 6.91 -10.58 1.96
CA ARG A 71 7.13 -10.41 0.51
C ARG A 71 8.26 -9.42 0.21
N LEU A 72 8.25 -8.28 0.88
CA LEU A 72 9.24 -7.22 0.74
C LEU A 72 10.59 -7.57 1.40
N SER A 73 10.69 -8.69 2.10
CA SER A 73 11.98 -9.24 2.52
C SER A 73 12.69 -9.98 1.38
N GLU A 74 11.92 -10.48 0.41
CA GLU A 74 12.40 -11.27 -0.73
C GLU A 74 12.59 -10.44 -1.99
N SER A 75 11.92 -9.29 -2.06
CA SER A 75 11.98 -8.41 -3.22
C SER A 75 11.86 -6.94 -2.81
N ARG A 76 12.39 -6.03 -3.63
CA ARG A 76 12.38 -4.59 -3.33
C ARG A 76 10.98 -3.99 -3.34
N PHE A 77 10.14 -4.39 -4.30
CA PHE A 77 8.76 -3.96 -4.49
C PHE A 77 7.81 -5.16 -4.50
N LEU A 78 6.50 -4.93 -4.49
CA LEU A 78 5.52 -6.01 -4.35
C LEU A 78 5.61 -7.00 -5.52
N ALA A 79 5.68 -6.50 -6.75
CA ALA A 79 5.73 -7.33 -7.97
C ALA A 79 7.16 -7.74 -8.40
N GLY A 80 8.21 -7.27 -7.74
CA GLY A 80 9.59 -7.56 -8.14
C GLY A 80 10.59 -6.46 -7.77
N GLU A 81 11.68 -6.39 -8.52
CA GLU A 81 12.77 -5.44 -8.25
C GLU A 81 12.52 -4.02 -8.75
N GLU A 82 11.46 -3.82 -9.55
CA GLU A 82 11.09 -2.53 -10.14
C GLU A 82 9.75 -2.02 -9.61
N PHE A 83 9.66 -0.70 -9.41
CA PHE A 83 8.41 -0.03 -9.05
C PHE A 83 7.36 -0.23 -10.14
N SER A 84 6.16 -0.62 -9.73
CA SER A 84 5.08 -0.98 -10.65
C SER A 84 3.74 -0.36 -10.26
N LEU A 85 2.71 -0.63 -11.06
CA LEU A 85 1.34 -0.23 -10.73
C LEU A 85 0.87 -0.85 -9.41
N ALA A 86 1.37 -2.05 -9.08
CA ALA A 86 1.06 -2.73 -7.83
C ALA A 86 1.56 -1.99 -6.59
N ASP A 87 2.60 -1.15 -6.70
CA ASP A 87 3.06 -0.33 -5.57
C ASP A 87 2.38 1.03 -5.56
N LEU A 88 2.12 1.58 -6.77
CA LEU A 88 1.45 2.86 -6.95
C LEU A 88 0.04 2.86 -6.36
N SER A 89 -0.69 1.76 -6.51
CA SER A 89 -2.08 1.63 -6.04
C SER A 89 -2.26 1.88 -4.55
N HIS A 90 -1.21 1.63 -3.74
CA HIS A 90 -1.29 1.79 -2.28
C HIS A 90 -1.11 3.24 -1.82
N LEU A 91 -0.49 4.10 -2.66
CA LEU A 91 -0.09 5.45 -2.28
C LEU A 91 -1.23 6.31 -1.71
N PRO A 92 -2.43 6.39 -2.32
CA PRO A 92 -3.47 7.31 -1.84
C PRO A 92 -3.93 7.00 -0.42
N ASN A 93 -4.28 5.74 -0.14
CA ASN A 93 -4.78 5.33 1.17
C ASN A 93 -3.68 5.34 2.23
N ALA A 94 -2.47 4.85 1.89
CA ALA A 94 -1.34 4.86 2.80
C ALA A 94 -0.95 6.29 3.18
N GLN A 95 -0.93 7.23 2.23
CA GLN A 95 -0.62 8.63 2.48
C GLN A 95 -1.54 9.24 3.54
N TYR A 96 -2.86 9.10 3.41
CA TYR A 96 -3.79 9.59 4.42
C TYR A 96 -3.54 8.95 5.78
N LEU A 97 -3.37 7.62 5.80
CA LEU A 97 -3.21 6.91 7.06
C LEU A 97 -1.92 7.31 7.78
N LEU A 98 -0.81 7.45 7.06
CA LEU A 98 0.51 7.71 7.66
C LEU A 98 0.74 9.19 7.98
N ASN A 99 0.13 10.10 7.22
CA ASN A 99 0.39 11.54 7.35
C ASN A 99 -0.76 12.32 8.00
N SER A 100 -1.96 11.74 8.09
CA SER A 100 -3.14 12.42 8.66
C SER A 100 -3.69 11.73 9.91
N THR A 101 -3.02 10.69 10.41
CA THR A 101 -3.44 9.97 11.64
C THR A 101 -2.24 9.60 12.51
N ASP A 102 -2.51 9.09 13.72
CA ASP A 102 -1.50 8.54 14.64
C ASP A 102 -1.09 7.08 14.33
N ARG A 103 -1.48 6.55 13.17
CA ARG A 103 -1.34 5.14 12.80
C ARG A 103 -0.17 4.81 11.87
N SER A 104 0.77 5.74 11.73
CA SER A 104 2.01 5.51 10.99
C SER A 104 2.80 4.29 11.49
N HIS A 105 2.73 4.01 12.79
CA HIS A 105 3.36 2.85 13.42
C HIS A 105 2.95 1.50 12.82
N LEU A 106 1.77 1.40 12.18
CA LEU A 106 1.35 0.15 11.53
C LEU A 106 2.30 -0.27 10.40
N PHE A 107 2.92 0.71 9.75
CA PHE A 107 3.90 0.53 8.67
C PHE A 107 5.32 0.60 9.22
N THR A 108 5.65 1.63 10.00
CA THR A 108 7.04 1.87 10.43
C THR A 108 7.56 0.84 11.45
N SER A 109 6.67 0.10 12.13
CA SER A 109 7.07 -1.03 12.99
C SER A 109 7.54 -2.27 12.21
N LYS A 110 7.31 -2.31 10.90
CA LYS A 110 7.67 -3.41 10.01
C LYS A 110 8.82 -2.97 9.11
N LYS A 111 9.96 -3.64 9.22
CA LYS A 111 11.22 -3.18 8.62
C LYS A 111 11.11 -2.99 7.10
N ASN A 112 10.57 -3.98 6.40
CA ASN A 112 10.54 -3.99 4.94
C ASN A 112 9.39 -3.13 4.40
N VAL A 113 8.24 -3.16 5.07
CA VAL A 113 7.11 -2.27 4.75
C VAL A 113 7.48 -0.80 4.96
N GLY A 114 8.15 -0.46 6.07
CA GLY A 114 8.60 0.89 6.37
C GLY A 114 9.54 1.43 5.28
N ARG A 115 10.58 0.65 4.94
CA ARG A 115 11.49 0.97 3.82
C ARG A 115 10.74 1.15 2.51
N TRP A 116 9.88 0.21 2.15
CA TRP A 116 9.10 0.26 0.91
C TRP A 116 8.23 1.53 0.84
N TRP A 117 7.55 1.87 1.94
CA TRP A 117 6.75 3.08 2.03
C TRP A 117 7.59 4.35 1.79
N GLU A 118 8.73 4.47 2.49
CA GLU A 118 9.63 5.62 2.31
C GLU A 118 10.07 5.76 0.86
N GLU A 119 10.37 4.63 0.20
CA GLU A 119 10.80 4.61 -1.19
C GLU A 119 9.68 5.03 -2.15
N ILE A 120 8.47 4.48 -2.03
CA ILE A 120 7.38 4.77 -2.99
C ILE A 120 6.77 6.17 -2.77
N SER A 121 6.65 6.61 -1.51
CA SER A 121 6.14 7.94 -1.17
C SER A 121 7.17 9.04 -1.44
N GLY A 122 8.46 8.69 -1.46
CA GLY A 122 9.56 9.60 -1.78
C GLY A 122 9.65 10.00 -3.26
N ARG A 123 8.93 9.32 -4.15
CA ARG A 123 9.00 9.52 -5.61
C ARG A 123 8.54 10.92 -6.01
N ALA A 124 9.28 11.56 -6.92
CA ALA A 124 8.95 12.90 -7.41
C ALA A 124 7.54 13.00 -8.00
N SER A 125 7.09 11.97 -8.71
CA SER A 125 5.73 11.90 -9.26
C SER A 125 4.66 11.94 -8.18
N TRP A 126 4.88 11.26 -7.05
CA TRP A 126 3.94 11.28 -5.94
C TRP A 126 3.98 12.59 -5.17
N LYS A 127 5.18 13.12 -4.89
CA LYS A 127 5.33 14.45 -4.26
C LYS A 127 4.60 15.54 -5.03
N LYS A 128 4.67 15.51 -6.36
CA LYS A 128 3.91 16.44 -7.21
C LYS A 128 2.39 16.33 -7.02
N VAL A 129 1.85 15.12 -6.81
CA VAL A 129 0.42 14.94 -6.49
C VAL A 129 0.08 15.60 -5.15
N LEU A 130 0.98 15.49 -4.16
CA LEU A 130 0.78 16.12 -2.84
C LEU A 130 0.86 17.65 -2.90
N GLU A 131 1.58 18.23 -3.86
CA GLU A 131 1.66 19.69 -4.04
C GLU A 131 0.40 20.29 -4.70
N MET A 132 -0.46 19.45 -5.29
CA MET A 132 -1.68 19.91 -5.98
C MET A 132 -2.88 20.13 -5.04
N HIS A 133 -2.74 19.80 -3.76
CA HIS A 133 -3.80 19.81 -2.74
C HIS A 133 -3.27 20.34 -1.41
#